data_AF-A0A1L7WYQ5-F1
#
_entry.id   AF-A0A1L7WYQ5-F1
#
_cell.length_a   1.000
_cell.length_b   1.000
_cell.length_c   1.000
_cell.angle_alpha   90.00
_cell.angle_beta   90.00
_cell.angle_gamma   90.00
#
_symmetry.space_group_name_H-M   'P 1'
#
loop_
_entity.id
_entity.type
_entity.pdbx_description
1 polymer ?
#
loop_
_entity_poly.entity_id
_entity_poly.type
_entity_poly.pdbx_seq_one_letter_code
_entity_poly.pdbx_strand_id
1 'polypeptide(L)'
;MWGVSYWVFPVVSGLCWLGMLLGLLIHWAVDGKPHYPWMESGQNIAYISDVGATNLKPLFIAGSAVTTVFLDLSFLSERWLRHRGRLAKNLTRTEKVLSTLSIAFAIIGTCGLVLLSIFDTAHYPRVHDVMLLLFIAGYIISAIFICWEYQRLGIHFRQHRILRASFWIKLSFIILEACLAIAFAVTNFRHARNAAAVLEWTIAFIFTFYVFSFFIDLLPAVHTKHSNRKFGSSSGETEMQMEQNDDMAQANQGQARAHDAGYGRNTAETDRTLASNNYRTVNGVKYDMQQLPASSNF
;
A
#
# COMPACT_ATOMS: atom_id res chain seq x y z
N MET A 1 -6.80 15.18 22.34
CA MET A 1 -5.58 14.55 21.81
C MET A 1 -5.50 14.90 20.33
N TRP A 2 -4.38 15.47 19.89
CA TRP A 2 -4.22 16.22 18.62
C TRP A 2 -4.76 15.47 17.40
N GLY A 3 -5.63 16.14 16.64
CA GLY A 3 -6.44 15.58 15.55
C GLY A 3 -5.69 15.31 14.25
N VAL A 4 -4.38 15.08 14.27
CA VAL A 4 -3.60 14.81 13.06
C VAL A 4 -4.01 13.47 12.48
N SER A 5 -4.46 13.50 11.24
CA SER A 5 -4.83 12.30 10.51
C SER A 5 -3.55 11.66 9.95
N TYR A 6 -3.19 10.47 10.44
CA TYR A 6 -1.92 9.80 10.15
C TYR A 6 -1.62 9.63 8.65
N TRP A 7 -2.65 9.59 7.80
CA TRP A 7 -2.51 9.53 6.34
C TRP A 7 -1.83 10.75 5.71
N VAL A 8 -1.78 11.88 6.42
CA VAL A 8 -1.14 13.11 5.94
C VAL A 8 0.37 12.92 5.80
N PHE A 9 0.98 12.04 6.61
CA PHE A 9 2.43 11.86 6.61
C PHE A 9 3.01 11.41 5.25
N PRO A 10 2.55 10.30 4.65
CA PRO A 10 3.07 9.88 3.35
C PRO A 10 2.70 10.85 2.22
N VAL A 11 1.59 11.60 2.36
CA VAL A 11 1.18 12.60 1.36
C VAL A 11 2.13 13.80 1.36
N VAL A 12 2.43 14.36 2.54
CA VAL A 12 3.42 15.45 2.65
C VAL A 12 4.79 14.99 2.17
N SER A 13 5.21 13.80 2.57
CA SER A 13 6.48 13.20 2.12
C SER A 13 6.56 13.13 0.59
N GLY A 14 5.57 12.50 -0.05
CA GLY A 14 5.57 12.33 -1.51
C GLY A 14 5.42 13.65 -2.28
N LEU A 15 4.62 14.60 -1.80
CA LEU A 15 4.47 15.91 -2.44
C LEU A 15 5.73 16.76 -2.33
N CYS A 16 6.42 16.75 -1.19
CA CYS A 16 7.69 17.44 -1.02
C CYS A 16 8.78 16.84 -1.92
N TRP A 17 8.86 15.51 -1.99
CA TRP A 17 9.79 14.82 -2.88
C TRP A 17 9.53 15.14 -4.34
N LEU A 18 8.27 14.97 -4.78
CA LEU A 18 7.88 15.25 -6.16
C LEU A 18 8.10 16.73 -6.53
N GLY A 19 7.71 17.65 -5.65
CA GLY A 19 7.91 19.08 -5.85
C GLY A 19 9.39 19.46 -5.98
N MET A 20 10.24 18.87 -5.14
CA MET A 20 11.69 19.03 -5.23
C MET A 20 12.24 18.50 -6.57
N LEU A 21 11.88 17.27 -6.97
CA LEU A 21 12.32 16.67 -8.23
C LEU A 21 11.86 17.48 -9.45
N LEU A 22 10.59 17.90 -9.48
CA LEU A 22 10.07 18.75 -10.53
C LEU A 22 10.77 20.11 -10.56
N GLY A 23 11.05 20.70 -9.40
CA GLY A 23 11.79 21.95 -9.28
C GLY A 23 13.19 21.86 -9.90
N LEU A 24 13.94 20.80 -9.55
CA LEU A 24 15.26 20.53 -10.12
C LEU A 24 15.18 20.28 -11.64
N LEU A 25 14.25 19.44 -12.09
CA LEU A 25 14.13 19.07 -13.50
C LEU A 25 13.71 20.27 -14.37
N ILE A 26 12.73 21.05 -13.91
CA ILE A 26 12.24 22.23 -14.61
C ILE A 26 13.34 23.28 -14.70
N HIS A 27 14.06 23.55 -13.61
CA HIS A 27 15.18 24.50 -13.62
C HIS A 27 16.25 24.09 -14.63
N TRP A 28 16.69 22.83 -14.59
CA TRP A 28 17.68 22.33 -15.57
C TRP A 28 17.18 22.42 -17.02
N ALA A 29 15.89 22.15 -17.26
CA ALA A 29 15.31 22.24 -18.60
C ALA A 29 15.18 23.70 -19.09
N VAL A 30 14.78 24.62 -18.23
CA VAL A 30 14.60 26.05 -18.54
C VAL A 30 15.95 26.73 -18.81
N ASP A 31 17.00 26.35 -18.08
CA ASP A 31 18.36 26.87 -18.28
C ASP A 31 19.04 26.31 -19.55
N GLY A 32 18.32 25.56 -20.38
CA GLY A 32 18.84 25.02 -21.63
C GLY A 32 19.71 23.77 -21.46
N LYS A 33 19.54 23.03 -20.35
CA LYS A 33 20.27 21.78 -20.03
C LYS A 33 21.79 21.99 -19.95
N PRO A 34 22.26 22.87 -19.03
CA PRO A 34 23.68 23.17 -18.91
C PRO A 34 24.51 21.92 -18.58
N HIS A 35 25.76 21.93 -19.06
CA HIS A 35 26.80 20.99 -18.64
C HIS A 35 27.56 21.60 -17.46
N TYR A 36 27.51 20.95 -16.30
CA TYR A 36 28.14 21.46 -15.07
C TYR A 36 29.62 21.06 -14.97
N PRO A 37 30.46 21.85 -14.28
CA PRO A 37 31.90 21.57 -14.17
C PRO A 37 32.28 20.22 -13.53
N TRP A 38 31.39 19.64 -12.73
CA TRP A 38 31.57 18.34 -12.07
C TRP A 38 30.97 17.17 -12.85
N MET A 39 30.33 17.42 -14.00
CA MET A 39 29.88 16.37 -14.90
C MET A 39 31.06 15.82 -15.72
N GLU A 40 31.03 14.53 -16.02
CA GLU A 40 32.08 13.92 -16.83
C GLU A 40 32.03 14.37 -18.30
N SER A 41 33.20 14.37 -18.95
CA SER A 41 33.34 14.62 -20.39
C SER A 41 32.51 13.59 -21.19
N GLY A 42 31.44 14.05 -21.84
CA GLY A 42 30.51 13.22 -22.63
C GLY A 42 29.17 12.91 -21.96
N GLN A 43 28.99 13.34 -20.70
CA GLN A 43 27.69 13.35 -20.05
C GLN A 43 26.86 14.52 -20.58
N ASN A 44 25.68 14.25 -21.16
CA ASN A 44 24.74 15.25 -21.70
C ASN A 44 23.49 15.41 -20.84
N ILE A 45 23.18 14.43 -20.00
CA ILE A 45 22.04 14.43 -19.08
C ILE A 45 22.60 14.58 -17.66
N ALA A 46 22.18 15.63 -16.96
CA ALA A 46 22.57 15.86 -15.58
C ALA A 46 21.88 14.85 -14.65
N TYR A 47 22.63 14.29 -13.71
CA TYR A 47 22.06 13.57 -12.57
C TYR A 47 21.24 14.55 -11.71
N ILE A 48 20.30 14.03 -10.91
CA ILE A 48 19.57 14.83 -9.91
C ILE A 48 20.56 15.52 -8.99
N SER A 49 21.57 14.78 -8.55
CA SER A 49 22.64 15.28 -7.69
C SER A 49 23.47 16.40 -8.35
N ASP A 50 23.68 16.35 -9.66
CA ASP A 50 24.40 17.41 -10.38
C ASP A 50 23.62 18.73 -10.35
N VAL A 51 22.31 18.68 -10.63
CA VAL A 51 21.44 19.86 -10.55
C VAL A 51 21.31 20.32 -9.09
N GLY A 52 21.20 19.37 -8.16
CA GLY A 52 21.13 19.61 -6.72
C GLY A 52 22.40 20.22 -6.11
N ALA A 53 23.53 20.17 -6.80
CA ALA A 53 24.80 20.79 -6.36
C ALA A 53 24.91 22.29 -6.71
N THR A 54 23.94 22.85 -7.44
CA THR A 54 23.92 24.25 -7.87
C THR A 54 23.35 25.19 -6.78
N ASN A 55 22.89 26.38 -7.18
CA ASN A 55 22.07 27.28 -6.36
C ASN A 55 20.80 26.62 -5.79
N LEU A 56 20.37 25.47 -6.32
CA LEU A 56 19.25 24.69 -5.80
C LEU A 56 19.60 23.73 -4.65
N LYS A 57 20.86 23.70 -4.19
CA LYS A 57 21.26 22.89 -3.03
C LYS A 57 20.38 23.06 -1.78
N PRO A 58 19.95 24.28 -1.39
CA PRO A 58 19.03 24.44 -0.26
C PRO A 58 17.68 23.76 -0.49
N LEU A 59 17.15 23.79 -1.73
CA LEU A 59 15.91 23.08 -2.09
C LEU A 59 16.11 21.56 -1.98
N PHE A 60 17.25 21.05 -2.46
CA PHE A 60 17.55 19.62 -2.39
C PHE A 60 17.68 19.12 -0.95
N ILE A 61 18.36 19.88 -0.08
CA ILE A 61 18.50 19.55 1.35
C ILE A 61 17.15 19.60 2.06
N ALA A 62 16.40 20.70 1.91
CA ALA A 62 15.12 20.87 2.59
C ALA A 62 14.09 19.84 2.12
N GLY A 63 13.99 19.62 0.81
CA GLY A 63 13.09 18.63 0.22
C GLY A 63 13.43 17.20 0.67
N SER A 64 14.71 16.83 0.68
CA SER A 64 15.18 15.52 1.17
C SER A 64 14.88 15.31 2.65
N ALA A 65 15.15 16.32 3.49
CA ALA A 65 14.90 16.23 4.93
C ALA A 65 13.40 16.12 5.26
N VAL A 66 12.56 16.96 4.64
CA VAL A 66 11.11 16.89 4.86
C VAL A 66 10.55 15.57 4.37
N THR A 67 10.96 15.11 3.18
CA THR A 67 10.50 13.83 2.61
C THR A 67 10.79 12.68 3.55
N THR A 68 12.04 12.53 3.99
CA THR A 68 12.48 11.37 4.76
C THR A 68 11.94 11.37 6.19
N VAL A 69 11.88 12.54 6.85
CA VAL A 69 11.27 12.65 8.19
C VAL A 69 9.79 12.25 8.15
N PHE A 70 9.03 12.74 7.17
CA PHE A 70 7.62 12.38 7.04
C PHE A 70 7.41 10.92 6.61
N LEU A 71 8.32 10.35 5.83
CA LEU A 71 8.31 8.92 5.50
C LEU A 71 8.55 8.07 6.76
N ASP A 72 9.55 8.40 7.57
CA ASP A 72 9.82 7.71 8.84
C ASP A 72 8.65 7.84 9.80
N LEU A 73 8.04 9.03 9.90
CA LEU A 73 6.81 9.23 10.67
C LEU A 73 5.66 8.35 10.17
N SER A 74 5.58 8.06 8.87
CA SER A 74 4.59 7.13 8.30
C SER A 74 4.83 5.71 8.82
N PHE A 75 6.08 5.25 8.86
CA PHE A 75 6.44 3.93 9.39
C PHE A 75 6.19 3.82 10.89
N LEU A 76 6.57 4.85 11.66
CA LEU A 76 6.31 4.93 13.10
C LEU A 76 4.81 4.94 13.40
N SER A 77 4.03 5.66 12.58
CA SER A 77 2.57 5.74 12.72
C SER A 77 1.91 4.40 12.45
N GLU A 78 2.32 3.69 11.40
CA GLU A 78 1.84 2.35 11.09
C GLU A 78 2.12 1.39 12.25
N ARG A 79 3.36 1.39 12.76
CA ARG A 79 3.78 0.60 13.91
C ARG A 79 2.95 0.91 15.17
N TRP A 80 2.75 2.19 15.46
CA TRP A 80 1.98 2.63 16.63
C TRP A 80 0.50 2.24 16.54
N LEU A 81 -0.10 2.39 15.36
CA LEU A 81 -1.49 2.01 15.09
C LEU A 81 -1.69 0.48 15.19
N ARG A 82 -0.74 -0.32 14.70
CA ARG A 82 -0.70 -1.78 14.88
C ARG A 82 -0.57 -2.17 16.36
N HIS A 83 0.26 -1.44 17.13
CA HIS A 83 0.41 -1.68 18.57
C HIS A 83 -0.87 -1.35 19.36
N ARG A 84 -1.58 -0.28 19.00
CA ARG A 84 -2.86 0.13 19.60
C ARG A 84 -4.06 -0.73 19.16
N GLY A 85 -3.88 -1.65 18.19
CA GLY A 85 -4.95 -2.49 17.66
C GLY A 85 -5.95 -1.74 16.78
N ARG A 86 -5.55 -0.58 16.22
CA ARG A 86 -6.31 0.16 15.19
C ARG A 86 -6.01 -0.34 13.77
N LEU A 87 -4.92 -1.07 13.63
CA LEU A 87 -4.55 -1.87 12.45
C LEU A 87 -4.32 -3.33 12.89
N ALA A 88 -4.20 -4.25 11.92
CA ALA A 88 -3.91 -5.66 12.17
C ALA A 88 -2.70 -5.81 13.12
N LYS A 89 -2.96 -6.36 14.31
CA LYS A 89 -2.00 -6.42 15.40
C LYS A 89 -0.90 -7.44 15.08
N ASN A 90 0.34 -7.09 15.42
CA ASN A 90 1.45 -8.04 15.37
C ASN A 90 1.27 -9.07 16.50
N LEU A 91 0.97 -10.31 16.14
CA LEU A 91 0.67 -11.40 17.05
C LEU A 91 1.93 -12.08 17.56
N THR A 92 3.01 -12.02 16.79
CA THR A 92 4.22 -12.82 17.01
C THR A 92 5.44 -11.97 17.38
N ARG A 93 6.47 -12.60 17.97
CA ARG A 93 7.76 -11.94 18.23
C ARG A 93 8.49 -11.55 16.94
N THR A 94 8.43 -12.39 15.92
CA THR A 94 9.08 -12.15 14.61
C THR A 94 8.56 -10.88 13.93
N GLU A 95 7.24 -10.65 13.90
CA GLU A 95 6.67 -9.41 13.33
C GLU A 95 7.15 -8.17 14.08
N LYS A 96 7.32 -8.24 15.40
CA LYS A 96 7.86 -7.10 16.17
C LYS A 96 9.31 -6.81 15.81
N VAL A 97 10.12 -7.85 15.62
CA VAL A 97 11.53 -7.70 15.22
C VAL A 97 11.62 -7.15 13.80
N LEU A 98 10.88 -7.72 12.84
CA LEU A 98 10.84 -7.24 11.46
C LEU A 98 10.43 -5.76 11.38
N SER A 99 9.39 -5.37 12.13
CA SER A 99 8.93 -3.98 12.18
C SER A 99 9.95 -3.04 12.84
N THR A 100 10.73 -3.52 13.80
CA THR A 100 11.79 -2.72 14.42
C THR A 100 12.98 -2.55 13.48
N LEU A 101 13.35 -3.63 12.79
CA LEU A 101 14.42 -3.61 11.81
C LEU A 101 14.06 -2.73 10.60
N SER A 102 12.82 -2.79 10.11
CA SER A 102 12.41 -1.92 9.01
C SER A 102 12.55 -0.44 9.36
N ILE A 103 12.10 -0.03 10.55
CA ILE A 103 12.26 1.36 11.02
C ILE A 103 13.74 1.72 11.19
N ALA A 104 14.56 0.83 11.76
CA ALA A 104 15.99 1.10 11.93
C ALA A 104 16.71 1.32 10.59
N PHE A 105 16.44 0.48 9.59
CA PHE A 105 17.02 0.63 8.25
C PHE A 105 16.44 1.84 7.49
N ALA A 106 15.18 2.20 7.73
CA ALA A 106 14.61 3.44 7.20
C ALA A 106 15.34 4.67 7.71
N ILE A 107 15.61 4.74 9.02
CA ILE A 107 16.40 5.83 9.63
C ILE A 107 17.82 5.88 9.04
N ILE A 108 18.45 4.72 8.81
CA ILE A 108 19.76 4.67 8.13
C ILE A 108 19.65 5.25 6.70
N GLY A 109 18.59 4.89 5.96
CA GLY A 109 18.31 5.45 4.64
C GLY A 109 18.06 6.97 4.67
N THR A 110 17.31 7.45 5.66
CA THR A 110 17.07 8.88 5.94
C THR A 110 18.38 9.62 6.18
N CYS A 111 19.25 9.10 7.03
CA CYS A 111 20.58 9.66 7.26
C CYS A 111 21.38 9.70 5.96
N GLY A 112 21.36 8.63 5.16
CA GLY A 112 22.02 8.59 3.85
C GLY A 112 21.54 9.71 2.91
N LEU A 113 20.22 9.88 2.77
CA LEU A 113 19.64 10.87 1.86
C LEU A 113 19.85 12.32 2.32
N VAL A 114 19.76 12.58 3.64
CA VAL A 114 20.05 13.92 4.16
C VAL A 114 21.53 14.24 4.00
N LEU A 115 22.43 13.30 4.35
CA LEU A 115 23.86 13.54 4.24
C LEU A 115 24.32 13.67 2.78
N LEU A 116 23.80 12.88 1.83
CA LEU A 116 24.14 13.04 0.41
C LEU A 116 23.67 14.38 -0.17
N SER A 117 22.58 14.95 0.36
CA SER A 117 22.11 16.28 -0.05
C SER A 117 23.03 17.41 0.43
N ILE A 118 23.74 17.19 1.55
CA ILE A 118 24.71 18.14 2.11
C ILE A 118 26.09 17.98 1.46
N PHE A 119 26.57 16.73 1.36
CA PHE A 119 27.81 16.37 0.70
C PHE A 119 27.56 16.15 -0.80
N ASP A 120 27.52 17.25 -1.54
CA ASP A 120 27.22 17.27 -2.97
C ASP A 120 28.31 16.66 -3.85
N THR A 121 27.98 16.43 -5.13
CA THR A 121 28.89 15.87 -6.14
C THR A 121 30.00 16.85 -6.55
N ALA A 122 29.80 18.16 -6.35
CA ALA A 122 30.78 19.19 -6.73
C ALA A 122 31.99 19.22 -5.79
N HIS A 123 31.77 19.06 -4.47
CA HIS A 123 32.80 19.20 -3.45
C HIS A 123 33.22 17.86 -2.82
N TYR A 124 32.29 16.90 -2.72
CA TYR A 124 32.51 15.64 -1.99
C TYR A 124 32.00 14.39 -2.75
N PRO A 125 32.40 14.16 -4.01
CA PRO A 125 31.82 13.12 -4.88
C PRO A 125 31.92 11.70 -4.29
N ARG A 126 33.05 11.34 -3.66
CA ARG A 126 33.19 10.01 -3.03
C ARG A 126 32.27 9.83 -1.82
N VAL A 127 32.08 10.89 -1.02
CA VAL A 127 31.19 10.84 0.14
C VAL A 127 29.74 10.75 -0.35
N HIS A 128 29.40 11.53 -1.38
CA HIS A 128 28.11 11.49 -2.05
C HIS A 128 27.75 10.07 -2.50
N ASP A 129 28.65 9.39 -3.23
CA ASP A 129 28.41 8.04 -3.73
C ASP A 129 28.18 7.01 -2.61
N VAL A 130 28.95 7.10 -1.51
CA VAL A 130 28.77 6.21 -0.35
C VAL A 130 27.45 6.48 0.36
N MET A 131 27.06 7.76 0.51
CA MET A 131 25.78 8.13 1.12
C MET A 131 24.58 7.76 0.23
N LEU A 132 24.74 7.83 -1.10
CA LEU A 132 23.77 7.33 -2.08
C LEU A 132 23.57 5.82 -1.94
N LEU A 133 24.65 5.05 -1.82
CA LEU A 133 24.57 3.61 -1.55
C LEU A 133 23.86 3.33 -0.22
N LEU A 134 24.19 4.09 0.84
CA LEU A 134 23.57 3.95 2.16
C LEU A 134 22.06 4.24 2.11
N PHE A 135 21.65 5.28 1.38
CA PHE A 135 20.27 5.63 1.11
C PHE A 135 19.51 4.49 0.42
N ILE A 136 20.00 4.03 -0.73
CA ILE A 136 19.36 2.99 -1.54
C ILE A 136 19.28 1.68 -0.75
N ALA A 137 20.39 1.22 -0.18
CA ALA A 137 20.43 -0.03 0.59
C ALA A 137 19.54 0.05 1.84
N GLY A 138 19.56 1.18 2.56
CA GLY A 138 18.74 1.40 3.74
C GLY A 138 17.25 1.24 3.45
N TYR A 139 16.73 1.94 2.45
CA TYR A 139 15.31 1.86 2.10
C TYR A 139 14.91 0.52 1.48
N ILE A 140 15.75 -0.09 0.63
CA ILE A 140 15.45 -1.42 0.06
C ILE A 140 15.38 -2.47 1.17
N ILE A 141 16.36 -2.52 2.08
CA ILE A 141 16.36 -3.48 3.19
C ILE A 141 15.17 -3.23 4.12
N SER A 142 14.87 -1.96 4.42
CA SER A 142 13.67 -1.58 5.18
C SER A 142 12.40 -2.13 4.52
N ALA A 143 12.26 -1.92 3.22
CA ALA A 143 11.10 -2.32 2.45
C ALA A 143 10.94 -3.85 2.37
N ILE A 144 12.05 -4.59 2.28
CA ILE A 144 12.05 -6.07 2.37
C ILE A 144 11.48 -6.51 3.72
N PHE A 145 11.92 -5.90 4.84
CA PHE A 145 11.40 -6.24 6.16
C PHE A 145 9.91 -5.87 6.31
N ILE A 146 9.47 -4.75 5.74
CA ILE A 146 8.05 -4.39 5.67
C ILE A 146 7.28 -5.48 4.91
N CYS A 147 7.68 -5.82 3.69
CA CYS A 147 7.01 -6.85 2.90
C CYS A 147 6.97 -8.19 3.62
N TRP A 148 8.04 -8.59 4.29
CA TRP A 148 8.06 -9.83 5.07
C TRP A 148 7.09 -9.78 6.26
N GLU A 149 7.03 -8.65 6.99
CA GLU A 149 6.04 -8.43 8.04
C GLU A 149 4.62 -8.58 7.49
N TYR A 150 4.32 -7.93 6.36
CA TYR A 150 3.01 -7.96 5.71
C TYR A 150 2.64 -9.34 5.18
N GLN A 151 3.56 -10.07 4.56
CA GLN A 151 3.31 -11.43 4.07
C GLN A 151 2.88 -12.33 5.24
N ARG A 152 3.56 -12.21 6.38
CA ARG A 152 3.27 -13.03 7.56
C ARG A 152 1.93 -12.66 8.21
N LEU A 153 1.61 -11.37 8.23
CA LEU A 153 0.31 -10.89 8.70
C LEU A 153 -0.84 -11.28 7.77
N GLY A 154 -0.59 -11.30 6.45
CA GLY A 154 -1.56 -11.66 5.42
C GLY A 154 -2.01 -13.13 5.49
N ILE A 155 -1.17 -14.01 6.05
CA ILE A 155 -1.54 -15.41 6.33
C ILE A 155 -2.65 -15.49 7.39
N HIS A 156 -2.63 -14.61 8.40
CA HIS A 156 -3.62 -14.60 9.48
C HIS A 156 -4.92 -13.83 9.13
N PHE A 157 -4.83 -12.76 8.34
CA PHE A 157 -5.97 -11.88 8.02
C PHE A 157 -6.42 -11.99 6.56
N ARG A 158 -6.58 -13.22 6.06
CA ARG A 158 -6.85 -13.54 4.65
C ARG A 158 -8.13 -12.91 4.08
N GLN A 159 -9.04 -12.46 4.94
CA GLN A 159 -10.35 -11.89 4.58
C GLN A 159 -10.30 -10.40 4.13
N HIS A 160 -9.27 -9.62 4.46
CA HIS A 160 -9.23 -8.20 4.07
C HIS A 160 -8.55 -7.98 2.71
N ARG A 161 -9.34 -7.68 1.66
CA ARG A 161 -8.85 -7.41 0.29
C ARG A 161 -7.94 -6.18 0.21
N ILE A 162 -8.21 -5.15 1.03
CA ILE A 162 -7.45 -3.89 1.02
C ILE A 162 -6.00 -4.08 1.52
N LEU A 163 -5.78 -4.92 2.52
CA LEU A 163 -4.43 -5.25 3.02
C LEU A 163 -3.60 -6.00 1.97
N ARG A 164 -4.23 -6.92 1.22
CA ARG A 164 -3.57 -7.65 0.14
C ARG A 164 -3.23 -6.75 -1.04
N ALA A 165 -4.13 -5.84 -1.41
CA ALA A 165 -3.88 -4.88 -2.49
C ALA A 165 -2.68 -3.97 -2.14
N SER A 166 -2.66 -3.40 -0.93
CA SER A 166 -1.52 -2.58 -0.46
C SER A 166 -0.20 -3.36 -0.48
N PHE A 167 -0.20 -4.61 0.00
CA PHE A 167 0.98 -5.48 -0.04
C PHE A 167 1.50 -5.69 -1.46
N TRP A 168 0.65 -6.06 -2.42
CA TRP A 168 1.07 -6.31 -3.80
C TRP A 168 1.55 -5.04 -4.51
N ILE A 169 0.91 -3.90 -4.25
CA ILE A 169 1.36 -2.60 -4.75
C ILE A 169 2.78 -2.31 -4.26
N LYS A 170 3.02 -2.39 -2.94
CA LYS A 170 4.36 -2.17 -2.37
C LYS A 170 5.40 -3.14 -2.89
N LEU A 171 5.06 -4.43 -2.94
CA LEU A 171 5.97 -5.46 -3.45
C LEU A 171 6.35 -5.18 -4.91
N SER A 172 5.40 -4.74 -5.73
CA SER A 172 5.67 -4.39 -7.13
C SER A 172 6.63 -3.21 -7.25
N PHE A 173 6.48 -2.18 -6.42
CA PHE A 173 7.41 -1.05 -6.38
C PHE A 173 8.80 -1.48 -5.93
N ILE A 174 8.92 -2.28 -4.87
CA ILE A 174 10.22 -2.74 -4.35
C ILE A 174 10.97 -3.58 -5.39
N ILE A 175 10.29 -4.49 -6.08
CA ILE A 175 10.91 -5.30 -7.13
C ILE A 175 11.36 -4.38 -8.28
N LEU A 176 10.49 -3.46 -8.72
CA LEU A 176 10.79 -2.52 -9.79
C LEU A 176 11.98 -1.62 -9.44
N GLU A 177 12.00 -1.03 -8.24
CA GLU A 177 13.07 -0.18 -7.75
C GLU A 177 14.38 -0.95 -7.58
N ALA A 178 14.35 -2.17 -7.06
CA ALA A 178 15.54 -3.01 -6.94
C ALA A 178 16.13 -3.33 -8.32
N CYS A 179 15.29 -3.69 -9.30
CA CYS A 179 15.73 -3.92 -10.68
C CYS A 179 16.35 -2.67 -11.30
N LEU A 180 15.71 -1.51 -11.14
CA LEU A 180 16.22 -0.24 -11.66
C LEU A 180 17.50 0.20 -10.94
N ALA A 181 17.61 0.01 -9.63
CA ALA A 181 18.81 0.32 -8.85
C ALA A 181 20.00 -0.55 -9.27
N ILE A 182 19.77 -1.83 -9.59
CA ILE A 182 20.81 -2.70 -10.15
C ILE A 182 21.22 -2.20 -11.54
N ALA A 183 20.27 -1.84 -12.41
CA ALA A 183 20.57 -1.27 -13.72
C ALA A 183 21.36 0.05 -13.61
N PHE A 184 21.00 0.90 -12.65
CA PHE A 184 21.70 2.15 -12.34
C PHE A 184 23.14 1.87 -11.90
N ALA A 185 23.34 0.94 -10.95
CA ALA A 185 24.67 0.57 -10.51
C ALA A 185 25.54 0.04 -11.66
N VAL A 186 25.00 -0.88 -12.47
CA VAL A 186 25.71 -1.47 -13.63
C VAL A 186 26.08 -0.40 -14.65
N THR A 187 25.15 0.49 -15.02
CA THR A 187 25.42 1.58 -15.98
C THR A 187 26.44 2.57 -15.43
N ASN A 188 26.42 2.85 -14.13
CA ASN A 188 27.41 3.69 -13.47
C ASN A 188 28.81 3.06 -13.49
N PHE A 189 28.95 1.76 -13.19
CA PHE A 189 30.23 1.04 -13.30
C PHE A 189 30.74 0.90 -14.73
N ARG A 190 29.86 0.96 -15.72
CA ARG A 190 30.22 0.93 -17.14
C ARG A 190 30.50 2.33 -17.73
N HIS A 191 30.49 3.38 -16.90
CA HIS A 191 30.64 4.77 -17.33
C HIS A 191 29.59 5.21 -18.38
N ALA A 192 28.43 4.56 -18.42
CA ALA A 192 27.31 4.93 -19.28
C ALA A 192 26.49 6.06 -18.64
N ARG A 193 27.12 7.23 -18.44
CA ARG A 193 26.61 8.32 -17.59
C ARG A 193 25.22 8.83 -17.97
N ASN A 194 24.94 8.97 -19.27
CA ASN A 194 23.63 9.40 -19.74
C ASN A 194 22.51 8.40 -19.38
N ALA A 195 22.78 7.10 -19.54
CA ALA A 195 21.81 6.07 -19.19
C ALA A 195 21.61 6.00 -17.67
N ALA A 196 22.70 6.10 -16.90
CA ALA A 196 22.64 6.14 -15.45
C ALA A 196 21.88 7.38 -14.93
N ALA A 197 22.07 8.56 -15.53
CA ALA A 197 21.31 9.75 -15.16
C ALA A 197 19.80 9.57 -15.42
N VAL A 198 19.42 9.02 -16.58
CA VAL A 198 18.00 8.69 -16.86
C VAL A 198 17.44 7.71 -15.85
N LEU A 199 18.20 6.68 -15.46
CA LEU A 199 17.78 5.71 -14.46
C LEU A 199 17.63 6.35 -13.08
N GLU A 200 18.52 7.24 -12.67
CA GLU A 200 18.40 7.97 -11.40
C GLU A 200 17.10 8.78 -11.33
N TRP A 201 16.81 9.58 -12.36
CA TRP A 201 15.55 10.32 -12.48
C TRP A 201 14.34 9.39 -12.43
N THR A 202 14.39 8.28 -13.17
CA THR A 202 13.31 7.28 -13.22
C THR A 202 13.06 6.66 -11.86
N ILE A 203 14.12 6.23 -11.15
CA ILE A 203 14.04 5.67 -9.80
C ILE A 203 13.43 6.70 -8.85
N ALA A 204 13.90 7.94 -8.88
CA ALA A 204 13.41 8.99 -7.99
C ALA A 204 11.92 9.30 -8.21
N PHE A 205 11.45 9.33 -9.46
CA PHE A 205 10.02 9.50 -9.74
C PHE A 205 9.19 8.28 -9.31
N ILE A 206 9.68 7.06 -9.53
CA ILE A 206 9.00 5.84 -9.06
C ILE A 206 8.91 5.80 -7.52
N PHE A 207 9.98 6.21 -6.84
CA PHE A 207 10.01 6.33 -5.38
C PHE A 207 8.90 7.23 -4.83
N THR A 208 8.50 8.27 -5.58
CA THR A 208 7.33 9.09 -5.23
C THR A 208 6.06 8.24 -5.07
N PHE A 209 5.79 7.36 -6.03
CA PHE A 209 4.60 6.51 -6.01
C PHE A 209 4.71 5.42 -4.95
N TYR A 210 5.91 4.91 -4.69
CA TYR A 210 6.17 4.04 -3.56
C TYR A 210 5.82 4.73 -2.23
N VAL A 211 6.28 5.96 -2.00
CA VAL A 211 5.94 6.75 -0.81
C VAL A 211 4.43 6.97 -0.69
N PHE A 212 3.76 7.34 -1.78
CA PHE A 212 2.30 7.49 -1.79
C PHE A 212 1.55 6.19 -1.50
N SER A 213 2.11 5.01 -1.79
CA SER A 213 1.45 3.74 -1.49
C SER A 213 1.14 3.57 0.00
N PHE A 214 1.93 4.16 0.91
CA PHE A 214 1.70 4.11 2.36
C PHE A 214 0.44 4.86 2.82
N PHE A 215 -0.09 5.77 2.00
CA PHE A 215 -1.39 6.38 2.25
C PHE A 215 -2.50 5.33 2.38
N ILE A 216 -2.45 4.27 1.57
CA ILE A 216 -3.45 3.19 1.53
C ILE A 216 -3.52 2.45 2.88
N ASP A 217 -2.40 2.31 3.59
CA ASP A 217 -2.35 1.61 4.88
C ASP A 217 -2.83 2.45 6.06
N LEU A 218 -2.69 3.78 5.96
CA LEU A 218 -3.05 4.71 7.02
C LEU A 218 -4.50 5.22 6.88
N LEU A 219 -5.12 5.06 5.71
CA LEU A 219 -6.52 5.40 5.45
C LEU A 219 -7.52 4.71 6.41
N PRO A 220 -7.49 3.37 6.62
CA PRO A 220 -8.44 2.69 7.51
C PRO A 220 -8.38 3.16 8.97
N ALA A 221 -7.26 3.74 9.39
CA ALA A 221 -7.11 4.28 10.74
C ALA A 221 -8.05 5.48 10.98
N VAL A 222 -8.48 6.21 9.95
CA VAL A 222 -9.44 7.32 10.09
C VAL A 222 -10.83 6.80 10.45
N HIS A 223 -11.27 5.71 9.83
CA HIS A 223 -12.60 5.13 10.09
C HIS A 223 -12.71 4.54 11.51
N THR A 224 -11.62 4.03 12.08
CA THR A 224 -11.57 3.60 13.50
C THR A 224 -11.51 4.76 14.51
N LYS A 225 -11.52 6.02 14.07
CA LYS A 225 -11.51 7.20 14.96
C LYS A 225 -12.91 7.56 15.47
N HIS A 226 -13.95 7.32 14.68
CA HIS A 226 -15.34 7.68 15.01
C HIS A 226 -16.07 6.61 15.82
N SER A 227 -15.56 5.38 15.82
CA SER A 227 -16.08 4.30 16.63
C SER A 227 -14.92 3.81 17.50
N ASN A 228 -15.13 3.67 18.81
CA ASN A 228 -14.16 3.13 19.76
C ASN A 228 -13.92 1.61 19.53
N ARG A 229 -13.98 1.17 18.27
CA ARG A 229 -13.96 -0.22 17.78
C ARG A 229 -12.51 -0.58 17.42
N LYS A 230 -12.02 -1.66 18.03
CA LYS A 230 -10.73 -2.29 17.68
C LYS A 230 -10.83 -2.92 16.28
N PHE A 231 -9.74 -2.85 15.52
CA PHE A 231 -9.63 -3.54 14.23
C PHE A 231 -9.80 -5.06 14.46
N GLY A 232 -10.83 -5.67 13.85
CA GLY A 232 -11.18 -7.08 14.07
C GLY A 232 -12.11 -7.39 15.25
N SER A 233 -12.81 -6.39 15.82
CA SER A 233 -13.95 -6.65 16.71
C SER A 233 -15.09 -7.31 15.91
N SER A 234 -15.61 -8.44 16.42
CA SER A 234 -16.58 -9.34 15.76
C SER A 234 -17.85 -8.66 15.19
N SER A 235 -18.16 -7.41 15.56
CA SER A 235 -19.28 -6.65 15.00
C SER A 235 -18.99 -6.03 13.62
N GLY A 236 -17.72 -5.91 13.23
CA GLY A 236 -17.34 -5.48 11.87
C GLY A 236 -17.53 -6.56 10.81
N GLU A 237 -17.56 -7.83 11.23
CA GLU A 237 -18.04 -8.91 10.35
C GLU A 237 -19.54 -8.77 10.11
N THR A 238 -20.34 -8.35 11.10
CA THR A 238 -21.78 -8.21 10.94
C THR A 238 -22.19 -7.04 10.03
N GLU A 239 -21.54 -5.87 10.14
CA GLU A 239 -21.85 -4.71 9.27
C GLU A 239 -21.30 -4.87 7.84
N MET A 240 -20.08 -5.39 7.64
CA MET A 240 -19.56 -5.63 6.28
C MET A 240 -20.15 -6.89 5.62
N GLN A 241 -20.58 -7.91 6.39
CA GLN A 241 -21.43 -8.97 5.84
C GLN A 241 -22.84 -8.45 5.53
N MET A 242 -23.37 -7.47 6.27
CA MET A 242 -24.63 -6.81 5.91
C MET A 242 -24.48 -6.00 4.62
N GLU A 243 -23.45 -5.15 4.47
CA GLU A 243 -23.22 -4.43 3.20
C GLU A 243 -22.94 -5.39 2.03
N GLN A 244 -22.15 -6.44 2.23
CA GLN A 244 -21.86 -7.41 1.17
C GLN A 244 -23.06 -8.30 0.83
N ASN A 245 -23.92 -8.63 1.82
CA ASN A 245 -25.18 -9.33 1.58
C ASN A 245 -26.24 -8.41 0.96
N ASP A 246 -26.26 -7.12 1.28
CA ASP A 246 -27.15 -6.12 0.67
C ASP A 246 -26.75 -5.85 -0.79
N ASP A 247 -25.45 -5.76 -1.09
CA ASP A 247 -24.94 -5.67 -2.46
C ASP A 247 -25.24 -6.95 -3.25
N MET A 248 -25.08 -8.14 -2.65
CA MET A 248 -25.50 -9.39 -3.28
C MET A 248 -27.02 -9.47 -3.44
N ALA A 249 -27.81 -9.00 -2.48
CA ALA A 249 -29.27 -8.99 -2.56
C ALA A 249 -29.77 -8.00 -3.62
N GLN A 250 -29.14 -6.83 -3.77
CA GLN A 250 -29.42 -5.88 -4.84
C GLN A 250 -28.98 -6.40 -6.20
N ALA A 251 -27.83 -7.08 -6.29
CA ALA A 251 -27.39 -7.75 -7.51
C ALA A 251 -28.35 -8.88 -7.91
N ASN A 252 -28.79 -9.71 -6.95
CA ASN A 252 -29.76 -10.78 -7.18
C ASN A 252 -31.17 -10.23 -7.50
N GLN A 253 -31.60 -9.12 -6.90
CA GLN A 253 -32.85 -8.45 -7.25
C GLN A 253 -32.79 -7.80 -8.64
N GLY A 254 -31.64 -7.28 -9.05
CA GLY A 254 -31.40 -6.80 -10.40
C GLY A 254 -31.47 -7.93 -11.43
N GLN A 255 -30.91 -9.09 -11.09
CA GLN A 255 -30.96 -10.30 -11.93
C GLN A 255 -32.36 -10.94 -11.96
N ALA A 256 -33.09 -10.93 -10.85
CA ALA A 256 -34.48 -11.40 -10.78
C ALA A 256 -35.45 -10.48 -11.54
N ARG A 257 -35.28 -9.15 -11.48
CA ARG A 257 -36.05 -8.20 -12.29
C ARG A 257 -35.74 -8.30 -13.79
N ALA A 258 -34.50 -8.59 -14.16
CA ALA A 258 -34.14 -8.87 -15.55
C ALA A 258 -34.69 -10.21 -16.05
N HIS A 259 -34.84 -11.20 -15.17
CA HIS A 259 -35.46 -12.50 -15.50
C HIS A 259 -36.99 -12.40 -15.61
N ASP A 260 -37.64 -11.52 -14.84
CA ASP A 260 -39.09 -11.30 -14.87
C ASP A 260 -39.55 -10.43 -16.06
N ALA A 261 -38.70 -9.50 -16.53
CA ALA A 261 -38.99 -8.68 -17.71
C ALA A 261 -38.89 -9.44 -19.06
N GLY A 262 -38.39 -10.69 -19.04
CA GLY A 262 -38.09 -11.47 -20.25
C GLY A 262 -38.95 -12.71 -20.49
N TYR A 263 -39.86 -13.08 -19.58
CA TYR A 263 -40.67 -14.30 -19.73
C TYR A 263 -42.08 -14.12 -19.16
N GLY A 264 -42.97 -13.54 -19.97
CA GLY A 264 -44.41 -13.72 -19.78
C GLY A 264 -44.77 -15.19 -19.99
N ARG A 265 -44.82 -15.97 -18.90
CA ARG A 265 -45.35 -17.35 -18.92
C ARG A 265 -46.45 -17.52 -17.88
N ASN A 266 -47.62 -17.87 -18.40
CA ASN A 266 -48.89 -18.10 -17.70
C ASN A 266 -48.74 -19.03 -16.48
N THR A 267 -49.05 -18.54 -15.28
CA THR A 267 -49.01 -19.28 -14.01
C THR A 267 -50.33 -19.97 -13.65
N ALA A 268 -51.02 -20.59 -14.62
CA ALA A 268 -52.27 -21.32 -14.35
C ALA A 268 -52.07 -22.82 -14.02
N GLU A 269 -50.83 -23.33 -14.04
CA GLU A 269 -50.57 -24.78 -13.98
C GLU A 269 -49.89 -25.26 -12.68
N THR A 270 -49.41 -24.35 -11.82
CA THR A 270 -48.67 -24.72 -10.60
C THR A 270 -49.55 -25.05 -9.40
N ASP A 271 -50.85 -24.72 -9.44
CA ASP A 271 -51.79 -25.05 -8.35
C ASP A 271 -52.41 -26.45 -8.45
N ARG A 272 -52.11 -27.23 -9.51
CA ARG A 272 -52.66 -28.59 -9.67
C ARG A 272 -51.81 -29.71 -9.08
N THR A 273 -50.58 -29.46 -8.65
CA THR A 273 -49.67 -30.52 -8.18
C THR A 273 -49.46 -30.56 -6.67
N LEU A 274 -50.07 -29.65 -5.89
CA LEU A 274 -49.99 -29.66 -4.43
C LEU A 274 -51.08 -30.48 -3.72
N ALA A 275 -52.00 -31.13 -4.47
CA ALA A 275 -53.14 -31.84 -3.89
C ALA A 275 -52.99 -33.38 -3.82
N SER A 276 -51.78 -33.94 -3.88
CA SER A 276 -51.64 -35.40 -3.79
C SER A 276 -50.32 -35.81 -3.14
N ASN A 277 -50.36 -36.02 -1.82
CA ASN A 277 -49.79 -37.17 -1.11
C ASN A 277 -49.40 -36.84 0.35
N ASN A 278 -50.36 -36.95 1.27
CA ASN A 278 -50.12 -36.90 2.73
C ASN A 278 -49.93 -38.31 3.30
N TYR A 279 -48.79 -38.96 3.01
CA TYR A 279 -48.39 -40.19 3.70
C TYR A 279 -47.07 -40.01 4.44
N ARG A 280 -46.96 -40.60 5.63
CA ARG A 280 -45.70 -40.68 6.39
C ARG A 280 -45.27 -42.13 6.53
N THR A 281 -44.00 -42.42 6.28
CA THR A 281 -43.43 -43.78 6.34
C THR A 281 -42.59 -43.93 7.61
N VAL A 282 -42.88 -44.96 8.42
CA VAL A 282 -42.08 -45.34 9.60
C VAL A 282 -41.86 -46.85 9.57
N ASN A 283 -40.61 -47.30 9.71
CA ASN A 283 -40.21 -48.73 9.61
C ASN A 283 -40.76 -49.47 8.37
N GLY A 284 -40.80 -48.79 7.22
CA GLY A 284 -41.21 -49.39 5.93
C GLY A 284 -42.72 -49.50 5.69
N VAL A 285 -43.56 -49.00 6.61
CA VAL A 285 -45.03 -49.00 6.46
C VAL A 285 -45.54 -47.56 6.32
N LYS A 286 -46.47 -47.33 5.37
CA LYS A 286 -47.07 -46.02 5.07
C LYS A 286 -48.37 -45.81 5.86
N TYR A 287 -48.52 -44.63 6.48
CA TYR A 287 -49.73 -44.21 7.18
C TYR A 287 -50.30 -42.94 6.56
N ASP A 288 -51.63 -42.89 6.42
CA ASP A 288 -52.40 -41.72 5.99
C ASP A 288 -52.70 -40.81 7.19
N MET A 289 -52.45 -39.51 7.06
CA MET A 289 -52.53 -38.56 8.18
C MET A 289 -53.95 -38.05 8.48
N GLN A 290 -54.99 -38.52 7.78
CA GLN A 290 -56.37 -38.00 7.95
C GLN A 290 -57.27 -38.71 8.98
N GLN A 291 -56.79 -39.71 9.73
CA GLN A 291 -57.62 -40.39 10.74
C GLN A 291 -56.92 -40.61 12.08
N LEU A 292 -56.85 -39.59 12.94
CA LEU A 292 -56.80 -39.78 14.40
C LEU A 292 -57.53 -38.62 15.11
N PRO A 293 -58.42 -38.89 16.08
CA PRO A 293 -59.10 -37.86 16.85
C PRO A 293 -58.15 -37.24 17.90
N ALA A 294 -58.34 -35.95 18.15
CA ALA A 294 -57.64 -35.20 19.20
C ALA A 294 -58.21 -35.52 20.59
N SER A 295 -57.37 -36.01 21.51
CA SER A 295 -57.48 -35.94 22.99
C SER A 295 -56.40 -36.85 23.59
N SER A 296 -55.77 -36.64 24.74
CA SER A 296 -55.92 -35.68 25.85
C SER A 296 -54.64 -35.77 26.71
N ASN A 297 -54.36 -34.68 27.44
CA ASN A 297 -53.36 -34.60 28.49
C ASN A 297 -53.52 -35.72 29.54
N PHE A 298 -52.42 -36.41 29.86
CA PHE A 298 -51.87 -36.63 31.21
C PHE A 298 -50.43 -37.16 31.08
#